data_AF-A0A2E2R3W1-F1
#
_entry.id   AF-A0A2E2R3W1-F1
#
_cell.length_a   1.000
_cell.length_b   1.000
_cell.length_c   1.000
_cell.angle_alpha   90.00
_cell.angle_beta   90.00
_cell.angle_gamma   90.00
#
_symmetry.space_group_name_H-M   'P 1'
#
loop_
_entity.id
_entity.type
_entity.pdbx_description
1 polymer ?
#
loop_
_entity_poly.entity_id
_entity_poly.type
_entity_poly.pdbx_seq_one_letter_code
_entity_poly.pdbx_strand_id
1 'polypeptide(L)'
;MTLEAVRGEQPLAELAQKYDVHATQIAPWKAELLQGASSVFGATKAAESTVDVKVLHAKIGELTLENDFLESALTKAGLLSAKR
;
A
#
# COMPACT_ATOMS: atom_id res chain seq x y z
N MET A 1 8.99 23.42 -4.22
CA MET A 1 8.77 23.81 -2.82
C MET A 1 9.55 22.94 -1.83
N THR A 2 9.20 21.65 -1.63
CA THR A 2 9.74 20.86 -0.51
C THR A 2 11.24 20.54 -0.64
N LEU A 3 11.74 20.31 -1.86
CA LEU A 3 13.18 20.11 -2.11
C LEU A 3 14.00 21.40 -1.91
N GLU A 4 13.47 22.57 -2.29
CA GLU A 4 14.12 23.88 -2.05
C GLU A 4 14.15 24.21 -0.56
N ALA A 5 13.07 23.89 0.17
CA ALA A 5 13.01 24.05 1.63
C ALA A 5 14.02 23.15 2.37
N VAL A 6 14.29 21.95 1.85
CA VAL A 6 15.33 21.06 2.36
C VAL A 6 16.74 21.56 2.00
N ARG A 7 16.92 22.03 0.77
CA ARG A 7 18.22 22.54 0.28
C ARG A 7 18.64 23.85 0.95
N GLY A 8 17.69 24.63 1.46
CA GLY A 8 17.94 25.85 2.23
C GLY A 8 18.40 27.05 1.40
N GLU A 9 18.22 27.00 0.07
CA GLU A 9 18.66 28.06 -0.85
C GLU A 9 17.81 29.33 -0.78
N GLN A 10 16.59 29.25 -0.23
CA GLN A 10 15.71 30.40 -0.02
C GLN A 10 15.14 30.39 1.41
N PRO A 11 14.95 31.56 2.04
CA PRO A 11 14.24 31.67 3.31
C PRO A 11 12.82 31.09 3.23
N LEU A 12 12.35 30.51 4.34
CA LEU A 12 10.99 29.94 4.45
C LEU A 12 9.89 30.95 4.08
N ALA A 13 10.10 32.23 4.36
CA ALA A 13 9.16 33.31 4.02
C ALA A 13 9.06 33.58 2.51
N GLU A 14 10.16 33.45 1.77
CA GLU A 14 10.16 33.60 0.31
C GLU A 14 9.55 32.37 -0.37
N LEU A 15 9.82 31.17 0.17
CA LEU A 15 9.16 29.94 -0.26
C LEU A 15 7.65 29.97 -0.01
N ALA A 16 7.22 30.52 1.13
CA ALA A 16 5.82 30.73 1.46
C ALA A 16 5.13 31.62 0.42
N GLN A 17 5.75 32.75 0.04
CA GLN A 17 5.19 33.64 -0.99
C GLN A 17 5.21 33.02 -2.39
N LYS A 18 6.31 32.34 -2.76
CA LYS A 18 6.50 31.77 -4.10
C LYS A 18 5.51 30.66 -4.44
N TYR A 19 5.11 29.89 -3.43
CA TYR A 19 4.18 28.77 -3.60
C TYR A 19 2.78 29.03 -3.03
N ASP A 20 2.51 30.26 -2.58
CA ASP A 20 1.26 30.68 -1.94
C ASP A 20 0.85 29.80 -0.76
N VAL A 21 1.81 29.56 0.15
CA VAL A 21 1.63 28.68 1.31
C VAL A 21 2.12 29.33 2.60
N HIS A 22 1.50 29.03 3.73
CA HIS A 22 1.92 29.65 4.99
C HIS A 22 3.24 29.06 5.50
N ALA A 23 4.16 29.91 5.96
CA ALA A 23 5.50 29.48 6.39
C ALA A 23 5.48 28.41 7.51
N THR A 24 4.44 28.41 8.35
CA THR A 24 4.22 27.41 9.40
C THR A 24 3.87 26.02 8.86
N GLN A 25 3.42 25.90 7.61
CA GLN A 25 3.12 24.63 6.94
C GLN A 25 4.36 24.02 6.27
N ILE A 26 5.37 24.83 5.95
CA ILE A 26 6.58 24.36 5.26
C ILE A 26 7.50 23.55 6.20
N ALA A 27 7.54 23.92 7.48
CA ALA A 27 8.34 23.22 8.50
C ALA A 27 7.94 21.74 8.68
N PRO A 28 6.65 21.38 8.87
CA PRO A 28 6.25 19.98 8.96
C PRO A 28 6.51 19.22 7.66
N TRP A 29 6.29 19.81 6.48
CA TRP A 29 6.61 19.16 5.20
C TRP A 29 8.11 18.89 5.01
N LYS A 30 8.96 19.79 5.51
CA LYS A 30 10.42 19.56 5.53
C LYS A 30 10.78 18.39 6.44
N ALA A 31 10.16 18.30 7.62
CA ALA A 31 10.39 17.21 8.57
C ALA A 31 9.90 15.86 8.01
N GLU A 32 8.69 15.82 7.45
CA GLU A 32 8.12 14.64 6.80
C GLU A 32 8.96 14.17 5.62
N LEU A 33 9.46 15.09 4.79
CA LEU A 33 10.30 14.72 3.66
C LEU A 33 11.66 14.17 4.11
N LEU A 34 12.28 14.74 5.14
CA LEU A 34 13.53 14.23 5.70
C LEU A 34 13.34 12.86 6.37
N GLN A 35 12.23 12.66 7.08
CA GLN A 35 11.87 11.39 7.70
C GLN A 35 11.48 10.32 6.67
N GLY A 36 10.79 10.70 5.59
CA GLY A 36 10.44 9.83 4.48
C GLY A 36 11.61 9.52 3.55
N ALA A 37 12.60 10.42 3.45
CA ALA A 37 13.78 10.21 2.61
C ALA A 37 14.63 9.03 3.07
N SER A 38 14.72 8.77 4.38
CA SER A 38 15.40 7.57 4.90
C SER A 38 14.62 6.29 4.57
N SER A 39 13.29 6.34 4.46
CA SER A 39 12.48 5.19 4.01
C SER A 39 12.66 4.93 2.51
N VAL A 40 12.79 5.97 1.69
CA VAL A 40 12.89 5.83 0.21
C VAL A 40 14.34 5.59 -0.25
N PHE A 41 15.31 6.28 0.34
CA PHE A 41 16.72 6.25 -0.07
C PHE A 41 17.65 5.57 0.93
N GLY A 42 17.20 5.37 2.18
CA GLY A 42 17.98 4.73 3.25
C GLY A 42 17.54 3.31 3.61
N ALA A 43 16.36 2.87 3.17
CA ALA A 43 15.93 1.50 3.37
C ALA A 43 16.66 0.61 2.36
N THR A 44 17.58 -0.23 2.84
CA THR A 44 17.69 -1.59 2.26
C THR A 44 16.29 -2.15 2.30
N LYS A 45 15.64 -2.18 1.14
CA LYS A 45 14.30 -2.71 0.86
C LYS A 45 13.89 -3.63 2.00
N ALA A 46 13.07 -3.14 2.94
CA ALA A 46 12.56 -3.97 4.02
C ALA A 46 12.05 -5.21 3.32
N ALA A 47 12.67 -6.36 3.61
CA ALA A 47 12.53 -7.56 2.79
C ALA A 47 11.05 -7.75 2.53
N GLU A 48 10.61 -7.48 1.28
CA GLU A 48 9.25 -7.77 0.87
C GLU A 48 9.05 -9.21 1.31
N SER A 49 8.07 -9.45 2.18
CA SER A 49 7.71 -10.80 2.57
C SER A 49 7.55 -11.54 1.27
N THR A 50 8.46 -12.48 1.00
CA THR A 50 8.47 -13.20 -0.27
C THR A 50 7.21 -14.05 -0.23
N VAL A 51 6.13 -13.49 -0.76
CA VAL A 51 4.85 -14.18 -0.82
C VAL A 51 5.09 -15.42 -1.64
N ASP A 52 4.98 -16.58 -1.00
CA ASP A 52 5.20 -17.85 -1.68
C ASP A 52 3.99 -18.12 -2.58
N VAL A 53 4.12 -17.71 -3.84
CA VAL A 53 3.12 -17.88 -4.88
C VAL A 53 2.73 -19.36 -5.04
N LYS A 54 3.62 -20.31 -4.73
CA LYS A 54 3.30 -21.74 -4.78
C LYS A 54 2.31 -22.12 -3.69
N VAL A 55 2.48 -21.58 -2.48
CA VAL A 55 1.54 -21.81 -1.36
C VAL A 55 0.16 -21.24 -1.71
N LEU A 56 0.11 -20.05 -2.31
CA LEU A 56 -1.15 -19.46 -2.76
C LEU A 56 -1.84 -20.30 -3.84
N HIS A 57 -1.11 -20.74 -4.87
CA HIS A 57 -1.68 -21.60 -5.91
C HIS A 57 -2.14 -22.96 -5.37
N ALA A 58 -1.39 -23.56 -4.44
CA ALA A 58 -1.82 -24.78 -3.76
C ALA A 58 -3.13 -24.56 -3.01
N LYS A 59 -3.25 -23.45 -2.26
CA LYS A 59 -4.48 -23.14 -1.51
C LYS A 59 -5.68 -22.85 -2.42
N ILE A 60 -5.46 -22.19 -3.56
CA ILE A 60 -6.50 -21.99 -4.58
C ILE A 60 -6.98 -23.33 -5.11
N GLY A 61 -6.06 -24.23 -5.49
CA GLY A 61 -6.43 -25.56 -5.98
C GLY A 61 -7.20 -26.40 -4.95
N GLU A 62 -6.77 -26.39 -3.68
CA GLU A 62 -7.48 -27.04 -2.57
C GLU A 62 -8.92 -26.49 -2.43
N LEU A 63 -9.08 -25.17 -2.37
CA LEU A 63 -10.39 -24.53 -2.23
C LEU A 63 -11.29 -24.78 -3.45
N THR A 64 -10.75 -24.84 -4.66
CA THR A 64 -11.52 -25.21 -5.86
C THR A 64 -12.08 -26.62 -5.74
N LEU A 65 -11.26 -27.58 -5.34
CA LEU A 65 -11.70 -28.97 -5.17
C LEU A 65 -12.74 -29.11 -4.04
N GLU A 66 -12.55 -28.41 -2.92
CA GLU A 66 -13.51 -28.40 -1.82
C GLU A 66 -14.86 -27.82 -2.24
N ASN A 67 -14.86 -26.70 -2.97
CA ASN A 67 -16.08 -26.08 -3.47
C ASN A 67 -16.82 -26.98 -4.46
N ASP A 68 -16.11 -27.57 -5.43
CA ASP A 68 -16.69 -28.49 -6.42
C ASP A 68 -17.31 -29.72 -5.75
N PHE A 69 -16.63 -30.24 -4.70
CA PHE A 69 -17.15 -31.33 -3.89
C PHE A 69 -18.43 -30.93 -3.15
N LEU A 70 -18.43 -29.78 -2.47
CA LEU A 70 -19.59 -29.28 -1.73
C LEU A 70 -20.78 -29.01 -2.66
N GLU A 71 -20.56 -28.38 -3.82
CA GLU A 71 -21.61 -28.15 -4.82
C GLU A 71 -22.21 -29.47 -5.30
N SER A 72 -21.36 -30.43 -5.63
CA SER A 72 -21.79 -31.78 -6.04
C SER A 72 -22.56 -32.50 -4.93
N ALA A 73 -22.10 -32.40 -3.68
CA ALA A 73 -22.74 -33.03 -2.53
C ALA A 73 -24.10 -32.39 -2.22
N LEU A 74 -24.19 -31.06 -2.26
CA LEU A 74 -25.45 -30.32 -2.07
C LEU A 74 -26.45 -30.60 -3.19
N THR A 75 -25.97 -30.74 -4.43
CA THR A 75 -26.81 -31.18 -5.57
C THR A 75 -27.39 -32.57 -5.32
N LYS A 76 -26.54 -33.54 -4.95
CA LYS A 76 -26.95 -34.92 -4.65
C LYS A 76 -27.88 -35.02 -3.45
N ALA A 77 -27.70 -34.17 -2.45
CA ALA A 77 -28.56 -34.09 -1.27
C ALA A 77 -29.90 -33.38 -1.56
N GLY A 78 -30.12 -32.84 -2.77
CA GLY A 78 -31.31 -32.07 -3.12
C GLY A 78 -31.41 -30.73 -2.39
N LEU A 79 -30.31 -30.24 -1.80
CA LEU A 79 -30.25 -29.05 -0.97
C LEU A 79 -29.91 -27.77 -1.77
N LEU A 80 -29.49 -27.90 -3.03
CA LEU A 80 -29.41 -26.76 -3.96
C LEU A 80 -30.81 -26.37 -4.44
N SER A 81 -31.60 -25.77 -3.54
CA SER A 81 -32.81 -25.04 -3.92
C SER A 81 -32.42 -23.63 -4.39
N ALA A 82 -31.97 -23.52 -5.64
CA ALA A 82 -31.90 -22.23 -6.32
C ALA A 82 -33.34 -21.82 -6.68
N LYS A 83 -34.04 -21.18 -5.75
CA LYS A 83 -35.28 -20.48 -6.06
C LYS A 83 -34.90 -19.24 -6.90
N ARG A 84 -35.27 -19.28 -8.18
CA ARG A 84 -35.28 -18.13 -9.10
C ARG A 84 -36.12 -16.99 -8.55
#